data_AF-A0A7S3PSV5-F1
#
_entry.id   AF-A0A7S3PSV5-F1
#
_cell.length_a   1.000
_cell.length_b   1.000
_cell.length_c   1.000
_cell.angle_alpha   90.00
_cell.angle_beta   90.00
_cell.angle_gamma   90.00
#
_symmetry.space_group_name_H-M   'P 1'
#
loop_
_entity.id
_entity.type
_entity.pdbx_description
1 polymer ?
#
loop_
_entity_poly.entity_id
_entity_poly.type
_entity_poly.pdbx_seq_one_letter_code
_entity_poly.pdbx_strand_id
1 'polypeptide(L)'
;IFYPVDNKSSRGIQDLRIAIEGTVRNEKYVNQEVSMRWMMFLDELISQRSDKLNIGDFINLSSARSIAEDVGIIQQYEQDQALQLFHEHGMIVHLTSTEALKNIVVLKPQWLVDALSKIIRDKE
;
A
#
# COMPACT_ATOMS: atom_id res chain seq x y z
N ILE A 1 -2.71 23.98 -14.55
CA ILE A 1 -3.38 23.61 -15.82
C ILE A 1 -4.78 23.12 -15.45
N PHE A 2 -5.81 23.49 -16.21
CA PHE A 2 -7.20 23.10 -15.93
C PHE A 2 -7.76 22.31 -17.12
N TYR A 3 -8.47 21.22 -16.83
CA TYR A 3 -9.09 20.35 -17.83
C TYR A 3 -10.61 20.40 -17.63
N PRO A 4 -11.40 20.95 -18.56
CA PRO A 4 -12.85 20.89 -18.48
C PRO A 4 -13.30 19.46 -18.80
N VAL A 5 -13.92 18.81 -17.82
CA VAL A 5 -14.38 17.42 -17.94
C VAL A 5 -15.90 17.37 -17.85
N ASP A 6 -16.52 16.65 -18.78
CA ASP A 6 -17.94 16.32 -18.73
C ASP A 6 -18.10 14.81 -18.71
N ASN A 7 -18.53 14.28 -17.57
CA ASN A 7 -18.67 12.85 -17.32
C ASN A 7 -19.86 12.22 -18.07
N LYS A 8 -20.80 13.03 -18.58
CA LYS A 8 -21.96 12.55 -19.34
C LYS A 8 -21.65 12.42 -20.83
N SER A 9 -20.85 13.33 -21.37
CA SER A 9 -20.43 13.30 -22.78
C SER A 9 -19.04 12.69 -23.01
N SER A 10 -18.38 12.24 -21.93
CA SER A 10 -17.00 11.74 -21.90
C SER A 10 -15.95 12.71 -22.44
N ARG A 11 -16.30 14.00 -22.55
CA ARG A 11 -15.40 15.04 -23.06
C ARG A 11 -14.35 15.40 -22.01
N GLY A 12 -13.12 15.62 -22.46
CA GLY A 12 -12.00 16.01 -21.61
C GLY A 12 -11.43 14.89 -20.72
N ILE A 13 -12.07 13.71 -20.67
CA ILE A 13 -11.56 12.56 -19.91
C ILE A 13 -10.22 12.08 -20.49
N GLN A 14 -10.10 12.01 -21.81
CA GLN A 14 -8.86 11.56 -22.47
C GLN A 14 -7.71 12.55 -22.22
N ASP A 15 -7.99 13.86 -22.30
CA ASP A 15 -6.99 14.90 -22.04
C ASP A 15 -6.54 14.88 -20.58
N LEU A 16 -7.49 14.71 -19.65
CA LEU A 16 -7.19 14.53 -18.24
C LEU A 16 -6.33 13.28 -18.00
N ARG A 17 -6.64 12.16 -18.66
CA ARG A 17 -5.87 10.92 -18.54
C ARG A 17 -4.43 11.11 -18.99
N ILE A 18 -4.22 11.71 -20.16
CA ILE A 18 -2.87 11.99 -20.69
C ILE A 18 -2.12 12.91 -19.73
N ALA A 19 -2.79 13.91 -19.16
CA ALA A 19 -2.20 14.81 -18.20
C ALA A 19 -1.79 14.11 -16.90
N ILE A 20 -2.62 13.21 -16.38
CA ILE A 20 -2.31 12.39 -15.21
C ILE A 20 -1.11 11.50 -15.52
N GLU A 21 -1.11 10.77 -16.64
CA GLU A 21 0.00 9.90 -17.04
C GLU A 21 1.32 10.69 -17.20
N GLY A 22 1.26 11.88 -17.81
CA GLY A 22 2.41 12.77 -17.95
C GLY A 22 2.92 13.32 -16.61
N THR A 23 2.02 13.65 -15.68
CA THR A 23 2.39 14.13 -14.35
C THR A 23 3.04 13.02 -13.54
N VAL A 24 2.40 11.84 -13.49
CA VAL A 24 2.90 10.66 -12.76
C VAL A 24 4.28 10.26 -13.28
N ARG A 25 4.52 10.25 -14.59
CA ARG A 25 5.83 9.91 -15.16
C ARG A 25 6.97 10.84 -14.70
N ASN A 26 6.66 12.09 -14.38
CA ASN A 26 7.64 13.08 -13.93
C ASN A 26 7.88 13.06 -12.41
N GLU A 27 7.07 12.32 -11.66
CA GLU A 27 7.24 12.20 -10.22
C GLU A 27 8.48 11.37 -9.87
N LYS A 28 9.19 11.79 -8.82
CA LYS A 28 10.47 11.18 -8.43
C LYS A 28 10.32 9.72 -7.99
N TYR A 29 9.22 9.41 -7.31
CA TYR A 29 8.96 8.07 -6.78
C TYR A 29 8.69 7.04 -7.88
N VAL A 30 8.17 7.46 -9.04
CA VAL A 30 7.88 6.58 -10.18
C VAL A 30 9.15 6.10 -10.87
N ASN A 31 10.21 6.90 -10.83
CA ASN A 31 11.50 6.58 -11.43
C ASN A 31 12.51 6.06 -10.40
N GLN A 32 12.08 5.75 -9.18
CA GLN A 32 12.94 5.20 -8.16
C GLN A 32 13.29 3.74 -8.48
N GLU A 33 14.58 3.42 -8.50
CA GLU A 33 15.03 2.03 -8.60
C GLU A 33 14.76 1.31 -7.28
N VAL A 34 13.92 0.28 -7.33
CA VAL A 34 13.58 -0.56 -6.19
C VAL A 34 14.17 -1.95 -6.42
N SER A 35 14.74 -2.54 -5.37
CA SER A 35 15.26 -3.89 -5.40
C SER A 35 14.19 -4.89 -5.83
N MET A 36 14.50 -5.79 -6.77
CA MET A 36 13.58 -6.84 -7.20
C MET A 36 13.12 -7.73 -6.04
N ARG A 37 13.98 -7.94 -5.03
CA ARG A 37 13.63 -8.68 -3.80
C ARG A 37 12.51 -8.00 -3.03
N TRP A 38 12.47 -6.66 -3.02
CA TRP A 38 11.39 -5.91 -2.35
C TRP A 38 10.07 -6.05 -3.10
N MET A 39 10.09 -6.09 -4.44
CA MET A 39 8.89 -6.38 -5.21
C MET A 39 8.37 -7.81 -4.96
N MET A 40 9.27 -8.80 -4.94
CA MET A 40 8.90 -10.18 -4.58
C MET A 40 8.33 -10.27 -3.15
N PHE A 41 8.92 -9.53 -2.21
CA PHE A 41 8.41 -9.43 -0.86
C PHE A 41 6.97 -8.88 -0.84
N LEU A 42 6.73 -7.79 -1.57
CA LEU A 42 5.41 -7.18 -1.67
C LEU A 42 4.40 -8.13 -2.31
N ASP A 43 4.75 -8.82 -3.40
CA ASP A 43 3.87 -9.77 -4.07
C ASP A 43 3.46 -10.92 -3.14
N GLU A 44 4.40 -11.42 -2.33
CA GLU A 44 4.11 -12.45 -1.33
C GLU A 44 3.18 -11.91 -0.24
N LEU A 45 3.43 -10.70 0.30
CA LEU A 45 2.53 -10.03 1.24
C LEU A 45 1.12 -9.83 0.66
N ILE A 46 1.00 -9.49 -0.61
CA ILE A 46 -0.29 -9.32 -1.29
C ILE A 46 -0.99 -10.66 -1.46
N SER A 47 -0.25 -11.73 -1.73
CA SER A 47 -0.80 -13.08 -1.90
C SER A 47 -1.44 -13.60 -0.61
N GLN A 48 -0.93 -13.19 0.56
CA GLN A 48 -1.54 -13.49 1.86
C GLN A 48 -2.94 -12.85 2.04
N ARG A 49 -3.32 -11.85 1.23
CA ARG A 49 -4.66 -11.23 1.30
C ARG A 49 -5.78 -12.16 0.85
N SER A 50 -5.46 -13.16 0.01
CA SER A 50 -6.44 -14.02 -0.68
C SER A 50 -6.83 -15.28 0.08
N ASP A 51 -6.15 -15.61 1.17
CA ASP A 51 -6.41 -16.86 1.87
C ASP A 51 -7.69 -16.81 2.74
N LYS A 52 -8.54 -17.80 2.53
CA LYS A 52 -9.98 -17.90 2.83
C LYS A 52 -10.36 -17.99 4.32
N LEU A 53 -9.54 -17.46 5.22
CA LEU A 53 -9.68 -17.65 6.68
C LEU A 53 -9.70 -16.31 7.43
N ASN A 54 -10.48 -15.31 6.99
CA ASN A 54 -10.94 -14.15 7.78
C ASN A 54 -9.90 -13.34 8.60
N ILE A 55 -8.60 -13.55 8.39
CA ILE A 55 -7.48 -12.90 9.09
C ILE A 55 -6.62 -12.08 8.10
N GLY A 56 -6.83 -12.23 6.78
CA GLY A 56 -5.93 -11.74 5.72
C GLY A 56 -5.89 -10.24 5.44
N ASP A 57 -6.59 -9.40 6.22
CA ASP A 57 -6.52 -7.93 6.04
C ASP A 57 -5.31 -7.31 6.74
N PHE A 58 -4.74 -8.00 7.74
CA PHE A 58 -3.52 -7.61 8.46
C PHE A 58 -2.74 -8.83 8.96
N ILE A 59 -1.44 -8.67 9.18
CA ILE A 59 -0.55 -9.69 9.75
C ILE A 59 0.30 -9.10 10.87
N ASN A 60 0.87 -9.98 11.69
CA ASN A 60 1.89 -9.57 12.66
C ASN A 60 3.19 -9.21 11.93
N LEU A 61 3.92 -8.22 12.43
CA LEU A 61 5.24 -7.85 11.95
C LEU A 61 6.19 -9.06 11.92
N SER A 62 6.12 -9.97 12.90
CA SER A 62 6.95 -11.18 12.89
C SER A 62 6.71 -12.05 11.65
N SER A 63 5.45 -12.18 11.22
CA SER A 63 5.09 -12.94 10.01
C SER A 63 5.57 -12.23 8.75
N ALA A 64 5.43 -10.90 8.70
CA ALA A 64 5.97 -10.10 7.59
C ALA A 64 7.49 -10.26 7.47
N ARG A 65 8.20 -10.34 8.60
CA ARG A 65 9.66 -10.54 8.62
C ARG A 65 10.06 -11.94 8.15
N SER A 66 9.34 -12.98 8.54
CA SER A 66 9.57 -14.32 8.01
C SER A 66 9.41 -14.38 6.49
N ILE A 67 8.36 -13.75 5.95
CA ILE A 67 8.15 -13.66 4.50
C ILE A 67 9.31 -12.90 3.82
N ALA A 68 9.82 -11.84 4.45
CA ALA A 68 10.97 -11.10 3.94
C ALA A 68 12.24 -11.97 3.90
N GLU A 69 12.46 -12.79 4.93
CA GLU A 69 13.57 -13.73 5.00
C GLU A 69 13.48 -14.80 3.89
N ASP A 70 12.28 -15.31 3.61
CA ASP A 70 12.04 -16.31 2.56
C ASP A 70 12.41 -15.79 1.15
N VAL A 71 12.24 -14.49 0.90
CA VAL A 71 12.67 -13.83 -0.35
C VAL A 71 14.10 -13.30 -0.30
N GLY A 72 14.85 -13.62 0.75
CA GLY A 72 16.28 -13.31 0.90
C GLY A 72 16.58 -11.91 1.45
N ILE A 73 15.64 -11.27 2.16
CA ILE A 73 15.83 -10.01 2.90
C ILE A 73 16.04 -10.35 4.38
N ILE A 74 17.30 -10.58 4.76
CA ILE A 74 17.68 -11.10 6.08
C ILE A 74 17.87 -9.97 7.11
N GLN A 75 18.30 -8.79 6.65
CA GLN A 75 18.66 -7.69 7.54
C GLN A 75 17.40 -6.96 7.99
N GLN A 76 17.15 -6.88 9.30
CA GLN A 76 15.97 -6.18 9.84
C GLN A 76 15.87 -4.73 9.37
N TYR A 77 16.99 -4.03 9.24
CA TYR A 77 17.02 -2.67 8.69
C TYR A 77 16.49 -2.62 7.25
N GLU A 78 16.86 -3.58 6.39
CA GLU A 78 16.36 -3.67 5.02
C GLU A 78 14.86 -4.01 4.98
N GLN A 79 14.41 -4.88 5.89
CA GLN A 79 12.98 -5.22 6.04
C GLN A 79 12.15 -4.00 6.45
N ASP A 80 12.62 -3.23 7.44
CA ASP A 80 11.93 -2.05 7.93
C ASP A 80 11.91 -0.94 6.85
N GLN A 81 12.97 -0.78 6.06
CA GLN A 81 12.99 0.14 4.92
C GLN A 81 12.00 -0.25 3.82
N ALA A 82 11.90 -1.54 3.49
CA ALA A 82 10.94 -2.03 2.50
C ALA A 82 9.50 -1.77 2.97
N LEU A 83 9.18 -2.11 4.23
CA LEU A 83 7.86 -1.87 4.81
C LEU A 83 7.52 -0.37 4.86
N GLN A 84 8.49 0.48 5.21
CA GLN A 84 8.32 1.92 5.19
C GLN A 84 8.02 2.43 3.79
N LEU A 85 8.79 2.00 2.78
CA LEU A 85 8.55 2.38 1.38
C LEU A 85 7.12 1.99 0.95
N PHE A 86 6.69 0.77 1.28
CA PHE A 86 5.36 0.30 0.90
C PHE A 86 4.23 1.05 1.63
N HIS A 87 4.48 1.46 2.87
CA HIS A 87 3.56 2.31 3.63
C HIS A 87 3.43 3.70 3.00
N GLU A 88 4.54 4.35 2.64
CA GLU A 88 4.57 5.66 2.01
C GLU A 88 3.84 5.68 0.66
N HIS A 89 3.91 4.58 -0.08
CA HIS A 89 3.20 4.39 -1.36
C HIS A 89 1.75 3.91 -1.19
N GLY A 90 1.28 3.70 0.04
CA GLY A 90 -0.09 3.27 0.33
C GLY A 90 -0.40 1.84 -0.11
N MET A 91 0.61 1.01 -0.35
CA MET A 91 0.43 -0.39 -0.76
C MET A 91 0.05 -1.27 0.44
N ILE A 92 0.58 -0.94 1.61
CA ILE A 92 0.23 -1.49 2.92
C ILE A 92 0.12 -0.35 3.94
N VAL A 93 -0.29 -0.64 5.17
CA VAL A 93 -0.20 0.31 6.29
C VAL A 93 0.56 -0.32 7.45
N HIS A 94 1.66 0.31 7.87
CA HIS A 94 2.45 -0.10 9.03
C HIS A 94 2.71 1.13 9.91
N LEU A 95 1.98 1.23 11.02
CA LEU A 95 2.04 2.39 11.91
C LEU A 95 3.01 2.12 13.06
N THR A 96 4.23 2.61 12.94
CA THR A 96 5.30 2.37 13.92
C THR A 96 5.32 3.36 15.09
N SER A 97 4.50 4.42 15.04
CA SER A 97 4.49 5.50 16.02
C SER A 97 3.93 5.11 17.40
N THR A 98 3.25 3.97 17.52
CA THR A 98 2.68 3.52 18.79
C THR A 98 3.03 2.05 19.06
N GLU A 99 3.26 1.73 20.33
CA GLU A 99 3.58 0.36 20.79
C GLU A 99 2.49 -0.66 20.41
N ALA A 100 1.23 -0.22 20.39
CA ALA A 100 0.09 -1.07 20.06
C ALA A 100 0.04 -1.44 18.56
N LEU A 101 0.49 -0.55 17.67
CA LEU A 101 0.32 -0.72 16.22
C LEU A 101 1.61 -1.12 15.51
N LYS A 102 2.78 -0.91 16.12
CA LYS A 102 4.08 -1.22 15.48
C LYS A 102 4.26 -2.68 15.09
N ASN A 103 3.52 -3.59 15.73
CA ASN A 103 3.56 -5.03 15.46
C ASN A 103 2.48 -5.47 14.46
N ILE A 104 1.70 -4.55 13.89
CA ILE A 104 0.61 -4.85 12.96
C ILE A 104 0.93 -4.26 11.60
N VAL A 105 0.95 -5.11 10.59
CA VAL A 105 1.08 -4.72 9.18
C VAL A 105 -0.26 -4.98 8.51
N VAL A 106 -0.98 -3.90 8.16
CA VAL A 106 -2.25 -4.00 7.43
C VAL A 106 -1.94 -4.20 5.96
N LEU A 107 -2.32 -5.36 5.44
CA LEU A 107 -2.09 -5.74 4.05
C LEU A 107 -3.09 -5.05 3.14
N LYS A 108 -4.32 -4.79 3.57
CA LYS A 108 -5.36 -4.17 2.75
C LYS A 108 -5.78 -2.79 3.29
N PRO A 109 -5.18 -1.68 2.81
CA PRO A 109 -5.47 -0.34 3.32
C PRO A 109 -6.97 0.04 3.27
N GLN A 110 -7.69 -0.39 2.22
CA GLN A 110 -9.12 -0.13 2.10
C GLN A 110 -9.94 -0.70 3.27
N TRP A 111 -9.57 -1.89 3.78
CA TRP A 111 -10.24 -2.48 4.95
C TRP A 111 -10.15 -1.57 6.17
N LEU A 112 -8.98 -0.97 6.42
CA LEU A 112 -8.78 -0.05 7.53
C LEU A 112 -9.64 1.21 7.35
N VAL A 113 -9.69 1.77 6.15
CA VAL A 113 -10.53 2.93 5.83
C VAL A 113 -12.02 2.60 6.06
N ASP A 114 -12.47 1.44 5.61
CA ASP A 114 -13.86 0.99 5.78
C ASP A 114 -14.20 0.78 7.26
N ALA A 115 -13.29 0.18 8.03
CA ALA A 115 -13.46 -0.04 9.47
C ALA A 115 -13.56 1.29 10.23
N LEU A 116 -12.63 2.22 9.99
CA LEU A 116 -12.67 3.55 10.61
C LEU A 116 -13.92 4.33 10.20
N SER A 117 -14.31 4.24 8.93
CA SER A 117 -15.52 4.91 8.42
C SER A 117 -16.78 4.41 9.11
N LYS A 118 -16.87 3.12 9.46
CA LYS A 118 -18.00 2.57 10.22
C LYS A 118 -18.06 3.12 11.63
N ILE A 119 -16.92 3.18 12.32
CA ILE A 119 -16.83 3.70 13.69
C ILE A 119 -17.21 5.19 13.73
N ILE A 120 -16.67 6.00 12.81
CA ILE A 120 -16.94 7.45 12.76
C ILE A 120 -18.41 7.74 12.42
N ARG A 121 -19.03 6.90 11.60
CA ARG A 121 -20.44 7.04 11.20
C ARG A 121 -21.41 6.42 12.18
N ASP A 122 -20.92 5.72 13.20
CA ASP A 122 -21.75 5.17 14.24
C ASP A 122 -22.39 6.32 15.02
N LYS A 123 -23.71 6.29 15.13
CA LYS A 123 -24.46 7.26 15.93
C LYS A 123 -24.67 6.58 17.27
N GLU A 124 -24.18 7.19 18.35
CA GLU A 124 -24.51 6.77 19.72
C GLU A 124 -26.02 6.49 19.90
#